data_AF-A0A6H9UQ66-F1
#
_entry.id   AF-A0A6H9UQ66-F1
#
_cell.length_a   1.000
_cell.length_b   1.000
_cell.length_c   1.000
_cell.angle_alpha   90.00
_cell.angle_beta   90.00
_cell.angle_gamma   90.00
#
_symmetry.space_group_name_H-M   'P 1'
#
loop_
_entity.id
_entity.type
_entity.pdbx_description
1 polymer ?
#
loop_
_entity_poly.entity_id
_entity_poly.type
_entity_poly.pdbx_seq_one_letter_code
_entity_poly.pdbx_strand_id
1 'polypeptide(L)'
;MSYPRRSVAARDWFTRARVRILEEHRSTSVEPLAIRIFRPGEEVQMVQWGPAGLEPETDMWLTSTDISAAHIIPADKVDVLEVLEAQSPEDDA
;
A
#
# COMPACT_ATOMS: atom_id res chain seq x y z
N MET A 1 13.32 -15.36 -22.64
CA MET A 1 12.21 -14.85 -21.79
C MET A 1 12.83 -13.79 -20.89
N SER A 2 12.83 -12.53 -21.33
CA SER A 2 13.29 -11.43 -20.47
C SER A 2 12.13 -11.07 -19.58
N TYR A 3 12.23 -11.36 -18.28
CA TYR A 3 11.38 -10.71 -17.30
C TYR A 3 11.65 -9.20 -17.41
N PRO A 4 10.62 -8.34 -17.47
CA PRO A 4 10.87 -6.91 -17.38
C PRO A 4 11.66 -6.67 -16.09
N ARG A 5 12.82 -6.01 -16.17
CA ARG A 5 13.54 -5.55 -14.99
C ARG A 5 12.56 -4.65 -14.25
N ARG A 6 12.10 -5.09 -13.07
CA ARG A 6 11.41 -4.19 -12.15
C ARG A 6 12.38 -3.03 -11.88
N SER A 7 11.93 -1.81 -12.15
CA SER A 7 12.72 -0.61 -11.92
C SER A 7 12.98 -0.47 -10.43
N VAL A 8 14.24 -0.28 -10.05
CA VAL A 8 14.61 0.06 -8.68
C VAL A 8 14.20 1.51 -8.43
N ALA A 9 13.60 1.80 -7.27
CA ALA A 9 13.20 3.15 -6.92
C ALA A 9 14.41 4.09 -6.83
N ALA A 10 14.40 5.20 -7.56
CA ALA A 10 15.49 6.17 -7.57
C ALA A 10 15.57 6.99 -6.27
N ARG A 11 14.44 7.09 -5.57
CA ARG A 11 14.26 7.80 -4.30
C ARG A 11 13.21 7.09 -3.46
N ASP A 12 13.09 7.51 -2.20
CA ASP A 12 11.96 7.12 -1.36
C ASP A 12 10.66 7.50 -2.07
N TRP A 13 9.69 6.60 -2.02
CA TRP A 13 8.42 6.78 -2.69
C TRP A 13 7.28 6.53 -1.73
N PHE A 14 6.15 7.16 -2.04
CA PHE A 14 4.98 7.17 -1.17
C PHE A 14 3.72 7.36 -2.01
N THR A 15 2.64 6.71 -1.61
CA THR A 15 1.30 6.96 -2.14
C THR A 15 0.30 6.86 -1.00
N ARG A 16 -0.56 7.87 -0.85
CA ARG A 16 -1.76 7.82 -0.02
C ARG A 16 -2.98 7.90 -0.92
N ALA A 17 -3.91 7.00 -0.73
CA ALA A 17 -5.14 6.95 -1.51
C ALA A 17 -6.36 6.64 -0.65
N ARG A 18 -7.53 7.09 -1.11
CA ARG A 18 -8.81 6.51 -0.70
C ARG A 18 -9.04 5.27 -1.56
N VAL A 19 -9.20 4.13 -0.91
CA VAL A 19 -9.45 2.85 -1.58
C VAL A 19 -10.81 2.30 -1.16
N ARG A 20 -11.42 1.51 -2.03
CA ARG A 20 -12.59 0.69 -1.72
C ARG A 20 -12.16 -0.75 -1.55
N ILE A 21 -12.63 -1.37 -0.47
CA ILE A 21 -12.41 -2.80 -0.23
C ILE A 21 -13.31 -3.61 -1.17
N LEU A 22 -12.73 -4.50 -1.95
CA LEU A 22 -13.44 -5.37 -2.90
C LEU A 22 -13.91 -6.68 -2.26
N GLU A 23 -13.10 -7.22 -1.36
CA GLU A 23 -13.36 -8.48 -0.68
C GLU A 23 -13.14 -8.36 0.82
N GLU A 24 -13.86 -9.17 1.60
CA GLU A 24 -13.62 -9.24 3.04
C GLU A 24 -12.16 -9.62 3.33
N HIS A 25 -11.56 -8.89 4.27
CA HIS A 25 -10.19 -9.13 4.68
C HIS A 25 -10.04 -8.97 6.18
N ARG A 26 -9.49 -10.00 6.83
CA ARG A 26 -9.13 -9.96 8.25
C ARG A 26 -7.64 -9.66 8.37
N SER A 27 -7.31 -8.55 9.01
CA SER A 27 -5.93 -8.11 9.24
C SER A 27 -5.65 -8.00 10.74
N THR A 28 -4.39 -8.23 11.12
CA THR A 28 -3.92 -8.15 12.51
C THR A 28 -2.75 -7.17 12.57
N SER A 29 -2.82 -6.17 13.43
CA SER A 29 -1.69 -5.29 13.78
C SER A 29 -0.90 -5.89 14.93
N VAL A 30 0.37 -5.50 15.07
CA VAL A 30 1.28 -6.05 16.10
C VAL A 30 1.23 -5.22 17.39
N GLU A 31 1.30 -3.88 17.29
CA GLU A 31 1.34 -2.96 18.44
C GLU A 31 0.50 -1.70 18.17
N PRO A 32 -0.65 -1.53 18.85
CA PRO A 32 -1.29 -2.52 19.72
C PRO A 32 -1.72 -3.76 18.94
N LEU A 33 -1.73 -4.92 19.61
CA LEU A 33 -2.28 -6.15 19.03
C LEU A 33 -3.79 -5.96 18.83
N ALA A 34 -4.21 -5.76 17.59
CA ALA A 34 -5.60 -5.57 17.24
C ALA A 34 -5.95 -6.38 15.99
N ILE A 35 -7.20 -6.85 15.94
CA ILE A 35 -7.75 -7.52 14.76
C ILE A 35 -8.81 -6.60 14.17
N ARG A 36 -8.73 -6.35 12.87
CA ARG A 36 -9.75 -5.64 12.12
C ARG A 36 -10.26 -6.50 10.97
N ILE A 37 -11.57 -6.47 10.77
CA ILE A 37 -12.23 -7.07 9.60
C ILE A 37 -12.71 -5.93 8.71
N PHE A 38 -12.13 -5.85 7.52
CA PHE A 38 -12.54 -4.94 6.46
C PHE A 38 -13.64 -5.59 5.64
N ARG A 39 -14.70 -4.83 5.31
CA ARG A 39 -15.87 -5.36 4.59
C ARG A 39 -15.90 -4.86 3.14
N PRO A 40 -16.44 -5.65 2.19
CA PRO A 40 -16.65 -5.18 0.82
C PRO A 40 -17.45 -3.88 0.77
N GLY A 41 -17.03 -2.95 -0.07
CA GLY A 41 -17.61 -1.62 -0.22
C GLY A 41 -17.16 -0.59 0.82
N GLU A 42 -16.45 -1.00 1.88
CA GLU A 42 -15.85 -0.07 2.83
C GLU A 42 -14.82 0.80 2.12
N GLU A 43 -14.81 2.10 2.42
CA GLU A 43 -13.85 3.04 1.85
C GLU A 43 -12.91 3.54 2.94
N VAL A 44 -11.61 3.35 2.73
CA VAL A 44 -10.58 3.58 3.74
C VAL A 44 -9.41 4.33 3.11
N GLN A 45 -8.79 5.23 3.86
CA GLN A 45 -7.51 5.80 3.46
C GLN A 45 -6.38 4.82 3.77
N MET A 46 -5.54 4.55 2.78
CA MET A 46 -4.41 3.65 2.91
C MET A 46 -3.17 4.23 2.24
N VAL A 47 -2.02 3.67 2.58
CA VAL A 47 -0.72 4.08 2.07
C VAL A 47 0.06 2.91 1.49
N GLN A 48 0.91 3.22 0.52
CA GLN A 48 2.01 2.40 0.06
C GLN A 48 3.27 3.26 0.13
N TRP A 49 4.41 2.66 0.44
CA TRP A 49 5.67 3.37 0.50
C TRP A 49 6.83 2.39 0.44
N GLY A 50 8.00 2.89 0.06
CA GLY A 50 9.23 2.11 0.10
C GLY A 50 10.46 3.00 -0.06
N PRO A 51 11.63 2.52 0.38
CA PRO A 51 12.86 3.28 0.32
C PRO A 51 13.46 3.27 -1.09
N ALA A 52 14.30 4.27 -1.36
CA ALA A 52 15.19 4.31 -2.52
C ALA A 52 16.07 3.04 -2.58
N GLY A 53 16.42 2.60 -3.78
CA GLY A 53 17.33 1.46 -3.97
C GLY A 53 16.67 0.09 -3.82
N LEU A 54 15.37 0.04 -3.49
CA LEU A 54 14.56 -1.19 -3.51
C LEU A 54 13.53 -1.16 -4.62
N GLU A 55 13.02 -2.34 -4.98
CA GLU A 55 11.88 -2.45 -5.88
C GLU A 55 10.62 -1.93 -5.16
N PRO A 56 9.79 -1.08 -5.81
CA PRO A 56 8.56 -0.60 -5.20
C PRO A 56 7.56 -1.76 -5.02
N GLU A 57 7.40 -2.20 -3.77
CA GLU A 57 6.38 -3.18 -3.36
C GLU A 57 5.01 -2.50 -3.34
N THR A 58 4.25 -2.71 -4.42
CA THR A 58 2.90 -2.13 -4.63
C THR A 58 1.79 -3.16 -4.48
N ASP A 59 2.12 -4.37 -4.01
CA ASP A 59 1.18 -5.47 -3.80
C ASP A 59 0.42 -5.40 -2.47
N MET A 60 0.71 -4.43 -1.60
CA MET A 60 0.08 -4.27 -0.30
C MET A 60 -0.27 -2.82 -0.01
N TRP A 61 -1.41 -2.61 0.66
CA TRP A 61 -1.87 -1.34 1.19
C TRP A 61 -1.91 -1.39 2.71
N LEU A 62 -1.45 -0.32 3.36
CA LEU A 62 -1.35 -0.21 4.80
C LEU A 62 -2.26 0.89 5.33
N THR A 63 -2.89 0.70 6.49
CA THR A 63 -3.68 1.78 7.12
C THR A 63 -2.83 2.89 7.73
N SER A 64 -1.53 2.67 7.89
CA SER A 64 -0.58 3.60 8.52
C SER A 64 0.83 3.38 7.97
N THR A 65 1.70 4.39 8.09
CA THR A 65 3.15 4.26 7.83
C THR A 65 3.89 3.61 9.00
N ASP A 66 3.29 3.59 10.19
CA ASP A 66 3.80 2.80 11.32
C ASP A 66 3.46 1.33 11.12
N ILE A 67 4.45 0.54 10.67
CA ILE A 67 4.28 -0.88 10.32
C ILE A 67 3.75 -1.68 11.51
N SER A 68 4.18 -1.38 12.73
CA SER A 68 3.76 -2.12 13.93
C SER A 68 2.27 -1.96 14.20
N ALA A 69 1.72 -0.77 13.92
CA ALA A 69 0.31 -0.45 14.13
C ALA A 69 -0.55 -0.65 12.86
N ALA A 70 0.06 -0.93 11.71
CA ALA A 70 -0.65 -0.99 10.43
C ALA A 70 -1.46 -2.28 10.28
N HIS A 71 -2.67 -2.15 9.76
CA HIS A 71 -3.36 -3.24 9.10
C HIS A 71 -2.97 -3.25 7.62
N ILE A 72 -2.58 -4.43 7.15
CA ILE A 72 -2.14 -4.66 5.78
C ILE A 72 -3.27 -5.36 5.02
N ILE A 73 -3.53 -4.92 3.78
CA ILE A 73 -4.48 -5.52 2.85
C ILE A 73 -3.79 -5.72 1.49
N PRO A 74 -3.91 -6.89 0.85
CA PRO A 74 -3.41 -7.11 -0.51
C PRO A 74 -4.03 -6.17 -1.55
N ALA A 75 -3.23 -5.76 -2.54
CA ALA A 75 -3.64 -4.81 -3.57
C ALA A 75 -4.76 -5.35 -4.48
N ASP A 76 -4.84 -6.65 -4.69
CA ASP A 76 -5.92 -7.30 -5.45
C ASP A 76 -7.28 -7.23 -4.74
N LYS A 77 -7.30 -6.91 -3.43
CA LYS A 77 -8.51 -6.77 -2.62
C LYS A 77 -9.00 -5.34 -2.49
N VAL A 78 -8.36 -4.39 -3.17
CA VAL A 78 -8.73 -2.98 -3.11
C VAL A 78 -8.86 -2.38 -4.50
N ASP A 79 -9.75 -1.40 -4.63
CA ASP A 79 -9.87 -0.54 -5.80
C ASP A 79 -9.51 0.89 -5.40
N VAL A 80 -8.57 1.51 -6.12
CA VAL A 80 -8.10 2.86 -5.82
C VAL A 80 -9.10 3.86 -6.39
N LEU A 81 -9.83 4.55 -5.51
CA LEU A 81 -10.83 5.53 -5.93
C LEU A 81 -10.20 6.89 -6.24
N GLU A 82 -9.27 7.32 -5.38
CA GLU A 82 -8.67 8.64 -5.45
C GLU A 82 -7.27 8.61 -4.81
N VAL A 83 -6.26 9.07 -5.55
CA VAL A 83 -4.92 9.31 -5.00
C VAL A 83 -4.91 10.70 -4.36
N LEU A 84 -4.62 10.74 -3.06
CA LEU A 84 -4.66 11.96 -2.24
C LEU A 84 -3.28 12.63 -2.16
N GLU A 85 -2.22 11.83 -2.18
CA GLU A 85 -0.83 12.28 -2.12
C GLU A 85 0.04 11.21 -2.78
N ALA A 86 0.98 11.60 -3.63
CA ALA A 86 1.89 10.66 -4.26
C ALA A 86 3.26 11.30 -4.51
N GLN A 87 4.30 10.50 -4.25
CA GLN A 87 5.67 10.76 -4.64
C GLN A 87 6.16 9.54 -5.44
N SER A 88 6.36 9.74 -6.74
CA SER A 88 6.73 8.66 -7.65
C SER A 88 8.13 8.13 -7.37
N PRO A 89 8.37 6.81 -7.52
CA PRO A 89 9.70 6.20 -7.44
C PRO A 89 10.61 6.55 -8.64
N GLU A 90 10.05 7.07 -9.73
CA GLU A 90 10.69 7.24 -11.05
C GLU A 90 10.85 8.71 -11.51
N ASP A 91 11.28 9.64 -10.65
CA ASP A 91 11.79 10.92 -11.20
C ASP A 91 13.25 10.73 -11.63
N ASP A 92 13.43 10.37 -12.90
CA ASP A 92 14.61 10.75 -13.69
C ASP A 92 14.45 12.21 -14.10
N ALA A 93 15.40 13.07 -13.71
CA ALA A 93 15.65 14.32 -14.40
C ALA A 93 16.39 14.03 -15.73
#